data_AF-A0A401GNK9-F1
#
_entry.id   AF-A0A401GNK9-F1
#
_cell.length_a   1.000
_cell.length_b   1.000
_cell.length_c   1.000
_cell.angle_alpha   90.00
_cell.angle_beta   90.00
_cell.angle_gamma   90.00
#
_symmetry.space_group_name_H-M   'P 1'
#
loop_
_entity.id
_entity.type
_entity.pdbx_description
1 polymer ?
#
loop_
_entity_poly.entity_id
_entity_poly.type
_entity_poly.pdbx_seq_one_letter_code
_entity_poly.pdbx_strand_id
1 'polypeptide(L)'
;MPELIDTYLAWQHPLSTPAAPAADEARDNMAYTFDIAVLNIYTLTPSVTVPRAANATMAQSLVRNGYLGMTSINPSLAISLKSLELLRALRLFKASFSIEAFAKLLCHYYKLPFRHCYCTVLTDVFEIYLAILREVDKCITSTLGRDTLNWRILNACPACCYKLEDESPQVWKRMFCIDGNNSLKRIAQVGGRLCSDICVFNESNYYLLLEYVDQFADEVENEILQKHDTDEHSNKNDPDQLDEMNDPMTGTSDSAVIPCTDNWKAAAADEKKCMWAIFEETRIFASACPHEFVLWLINMVRSGKLAKYPLAIISRVLEVFGEKSLCGYDIGCSFEGTICRSSLGLEWQHHGCRCCVNAFHGYSHNYRCQTTNHPNAIIGMSLEDLETLERVFSRSNELTPIT
;
A
#
# COMPACT_ATOMS: atom_id res chain seq x y z
N MET A 1 21.88 -4.18 -13.38
CA MET A 1 20.46 -3.77 -13.48
C MET A 1 20.24 -2.76 -14.60
N PRO A 2 20.95 -1.61 -14.69
CA PRO A 2 20.74 -0.63 -15.77
C PRO A 2 20.73 -1.23 -17.18
N GLU A 3 21.77 -1.99 -17.51
CA GLU A 3 21.89 -2.59 -18.85
C GLU A 3 20.81 -3.65 -19.17
N LEU A 4 20.19 -4.26 -18.15
CA LEU A 4 19.08 -5.20 -18.34
C LEU A 4 17.79 -4.47 -18.67
N ILE A 5 17.60 -3.25 -18.12
CA ILE A 5 16.44 -2.40 -18.40
C ILE A 5 16.47 -1.93 -19.85
N ASP A 6 17.61 -1.41 -20.32
CA ASP A 6 17.79 -1.01 -21.72
C ASP A 6 17.53 -2.18 -22.68
N THR A 7 18.02 -3.36 -22.30
CA THR A 7 17.82 -4.59 -23.07
C THR A 7 16.35 -5.03 -23.10
N TYR A 8 15.65 -4.91 -21.97
CA TYR A 8 14.22 -5.20 -21.87
C TYR A 8 13.39 -4.24 -22.74
N LEU A 9 13.68 -2.94 -22.68
CA LEU A 9 13.01 -1.92 -23.50
C LEU A 9 13.23 -2.17 -25.00
N ALA A 10 14.46 -2.50 -25.41
CA ALA A 10 14.77 -2.84 -26.80
C ALA A 10 14.04 -4.10 -27.28
N TRP A 11 13.83 -5.08 -26.39
CA TRP A 11 13.04 -6.27 -26.69
C TRP A 11 11.53 -5.95 -26.81
N GLN A 12 10.99 -5.15 -25.90
CA GLN A 12 9.56 -4.82 -25.85
C GLN A 12 9.15 -3.89 -26.98
N HIS A 13 10.02 -2.95 -27.34
CA HIS A 13 9.82 -1.97 -28.41
C HIS A 13 10.95 -2.09 -29.43
N PRO A 14 10.94 -3.13 -30.29
CA PRO A 14 11.90 -3.25 -31.36
C PRO A 14 11.80 -2.01 -32.25
N LEU A 15 12.92 -1.31 -32.43
CA LEU A 15 12.98 -0.23 -33.41
C LEU A 15 12.59 -0.83 -34.77
N SER A 16 11.55 -0.26 -35.38
CA SER A 16 11.19 -0.61 -36.75
C SER A 16 12.35 -0.18 -37.65
N THR A 17 13.12 -1.18 -38.09
CA THR A 17 14.32 -1.13 -38.95
C THR A 17 15.67 -1.00 -38.19
N PRO A 18 16.52 -2.03 -38.20
CA PRO A 18 17.95 -1.80 -38.25
C PRO A 18 18.29 -1.33 -39.66
N ALA A 19 18.83 -0.12 -39.80
CA ALA A 19 19.67 0.18 -40.95
C ALA A 19 20.72 -0.94 -41.05
N ALA A 20 20.93 -1.47 -42.26
CA ALA A 20 21.92 -2.51 -42.49
C ALA A 20 23.24 -2.12 -41.81
N PRO A 21 23.89 -3.02 -41.06
CA PRO A 21 25.13 -2.67 -40.36
C PRO A 21 26.15 -2.21 -41.40
N ALA A 22 26.82 -1.09 -41.14
CA ALA A 22 27.95 -0.65 -41.92
C ALA A 22 28.97 -1.80 -41.98
N ALA A 23 29.50 -2.06 -43.17
CA ALA A 23 30.30 -3.25 -43.50
C ALA A 23 31.61 -3.41 -42.70
N ASP A 24 31.92 -2.52 -41.76
CA ASP A 24 33.11 -2.55 -40.91
C ASP A 24 32.90 -3.18 -39.52
N GLU A 25 31.68 -3.37 -39.02
CA GLU A 25 31.44 -4.04 -37.72
C GLU A 25 31.35 -5.58 -37.80
N ALA A 26 31.40 -6.15 -39.01
CA ALA A 26 31.15 -7.57 -39.24
C ALA A 26 32.35 -8.49 -38.97
N ARG A 27 33.53 -7.96 -38.61
CA ARG A 27 34.77 -8.76 -38.54
C ARG A 27 35.25 -9.19 -37.15
N ASP A 28 34.64 -8.70 -36.06
CA ASP A 28 35.09 -9.01 -34.69
C ASP A 28 34.04 -9.66 -33.76
N ASN A 29 32.84 -9.97 -34.27
CA ASN A 29 31.82 -10.67 -33.48
C ASN A 29 32.04 -12.19 -33.52
N MET A 30 32.85 -12.73 -32.62
CA MET A 30 32.72 -14.15 -32.24
C MET A 30 31.32 -14.35 -31.64
N ALA A 31 30.41 -14.88 -32.45
CA ALA A 31 29.04 -15.21 -32.04
C ALA A 31 29.07 -16.53 -31.26
N TYR A 32 28.98 -16.45 -29.93
CA TYR A 32 28.79 -17.61 -29.09
C TYR A 32 27.32 -17.99 -29.08
N THR A 33 27.00 -19.27 -29.07
CA THR A 33 25.63 -19.75 -28.85
C THR A 33 25.61 -20.65 -27.62
N PHE A 34 24.51 -20.63 -26.87
CA PHE A 34 24.29 -21.56 -25.78
C PHE A 34 22.85 -22.05 -25.78
N ASP A 35 22.66 -23.30 -25.37
CA ASP A 35 21.33 -23.90 -25.20
C ASP A 35 20.89 -23.79 -23.75
N ILE A 36 19.61 -23.48 -23.55
CA ILE A 36 19.01 -23.37 -22.22
C ILE A 36 17.61 -23.97 -22.20
N ALA A 37 17.25 -24.61 -21.08
CA ALA A 37 15.88 -25.07 -20.84
C ALA A 37 14.97 -23.85 -20.60
N VAL A 38 13.75 -23.86 -21.15
CA VAL A 38 12.82 -22.73 -21.02
C VAL A 38 11.41 -23.14 -20.67
N LEU A 39 10.73 -22.25 -19.94
CA LEU A 39 9.27 -22.28 -19.74
C LEU A 39 8.62 -21.12 -20.49
N ASN A 40 7.80 -21.46 -21.47
CA ASN A 40 7.03 -20.54 -22.29
C ASN A 40 5.65 -21.14 -22.57
N ILE A 41 4.63 -20.58 -21.91
CA ILE A 41 3.24 -21.06 -22.01
C ILE A 41 2.67 -20.98 -23.44
N TYR A 42 3.24 -20.13 -24.31
CA TYR A 42 2.73 -19.91 -25.66
C TYR A 42 3.33 -20.87 -26.68
N THR A 43 4.62 -21.19 -26.57
CA THR A 43 5.31 -22.06 -27.55
C THR A 43 5.47 -23.48 -27.06
N LEU A 44 5.47 -23.70 -25.74
CA LEU A 44 5.71 -24.99 -25.09
C LEU A 44 7.04 -25.65 -25.52
N THR A 45 7.98 -24.86 -26.06
CA THR A 45 9.32 -25.32 -26.44
C THR A 45 10.11 -25.65 -25.18
N PRO A 46 10.76 -26.83 -25.09
CA PRO A 46 11.47 -27.25 -23.88
C PRO A 46 12.85 -26.58 -23.73
N SER A 47 13.46 -26.17 -24.83
CA SER A 47 14.74 -25.49 -24.87
C SER A 47 14.81 -24.48 -26.02
N VAL A 48 15.76 -23.55 -25.93
CA VAL A 48 16.07 -22.59 -26.98
C VAL A 48 17.58 -22.38 -27.08
N THR A 49 18.07 -22.18 -28.31
CA THR A 49 19.45 -21.79 -28.59
C THR A 49 19.53 -20.26 -28.66
N VAL A 50 20.36 -19.66 -27.81
CA VAL A 50 20.45 -18.20 -27.66
C VAL A 50 21.77 -17.69 -28.22
N PRO A 51 21.76 -16.74 -29.18
CA PRO A 51 22.97 -16.08 -29.63
C PRO A 51 23.47 -15.08 -28.58
N ARG A 52 24.78 -15.05 -28.38
CA ARG A 52 25.48 -14.19 -27.43
C ARG A 52 26.66 -13.50 -28.11
N ALA A 53 26.65 -12.17 -28.09
CA ALA A 53 27.80 -11.36 -28.49
C ALA A 53 28.92 -11.43 -27.44
N ALA A 54 30.17 -11.28 -27.88
CA ALA A 54 31.34 -11.38 -27.00
C ALA A 54 31.32 -10.38 -25.82
N ASN A 55 30.73 -9.19 -26.03
CA ASN A 55 30.59 -8.14 -25.03
C ASN A 55 29.30 -8.23 -24.19
N ALA A 56 28.39 -9.17 -24.49
CA ALA A 56 27.12 -9.30 -23.79
C ALA A 56 27.17 -10.36 -22.69
N THR A 57 26.50 -10.09 -21.58
CA THR A 57 26.24 -11.09 -20.54
C THR A 57 25.21 -12.12 -20.99
N MET A 58 25.18 -13.29 -20.34
CA MET A 58 24.14 -14.29 -20.61
C MET A 58 22.75 -13.74 -20.28
N ALA A 59 22.60 -12.99 -19.19
CA ALA A 59 21.34 -12.35 -18.80
C ALA A 59 20.83 -11.38 -19.88
N GLN A 60 21.69 -10.49 -20.40
CA GLN A 60 21.31 -9.61 -21.52
C GLN A 60 20.90 -10.40 -22.76
N SER A 61 21.66 -11.43 -23.11
CA SER A 61 21.38 -12.27 -24.28
C SER A 61 20.02 -12.98 -24.15
N LEU A 62 19.67 -13.46 -22.95
CA LEU A 62 18.36 -14.03 -22.66
C LEU A 62 17.24 -13.00 -22.82
N VAL A 63 17.39 -11.82 -22.21
CA VAL A 63 16.35 -10.76 -22.27
C VAL A 63 16.12 -10.29 -23.70
N ARG A 64 17.19 -10.12 -24.50
CA ARG A 64 17.07 -9.80 -25.95
C ARG A 64 16.23 -10.81 -26.71
N ASN A 65 16.28 -12.07 -26.30
CA ASN A 65 15.53 -13.17 -26.92
C ASN A 65 14.18 -13.44 -26.23
N GLY A 66 13.77 -12.60 -25.28
CA GLY A 66 12.45 -12.69 -24.63
C GLY A 66 12.39 -13.64 -23.42
N TYR A 67 13.53 -13.93 -22.80
CA TYR A 67 13.62 -14.84 -21.65
C TYR A 67 14.33 -14.18 -20.47
N LEU A 68 13.98 -14.62 -19.26
CA LEU A 68 14.64 -14.20 -18.03
C LEU A 68 15.11 -15.43 -17.26
N GLY A 69 16.40 -15.48 -16.92
CA GLY A 69 17.02 -16.59 -16.21
C GLY A 69 16.84 -16.49 -14.70
N MET A 70 16.90 -17.64 -14.01
CA MET A 70 16.89 -17.72 -12.54
C MET A 70 18.09 -17.01 -11.89
N THR A 71 19.25 -17.03 -12.57
CA THR A 71 20.48 -16.37 -12.10
C THR A 71 21.06 -15.52 -13.21
N SER A 72 21.79 -14.46 -12.85
CA SER A 72 22.39 -13.52 -13.80
C SER A 72 23.65 -14.05 -14.48
N ILE A 73 24.31 -15.07 -13.89
CA ILE A 73 25.64 -15.53 -14.30
C ILE A 73 25.55 -16.82 -15.13
N ASN A 74 24.86 -17.85 -14.62
CA ASN A 74 24.75 -19.14 -15.30
C ASN A 74 23.39 -19.79 -15.03
N PRO A 75 22.33 -19.33 -15.71
CA PRO A 75 20.99 -19.86 -15.52
C PRO A 75 20.85 -21.25 -16.16
N SER A 76 20.35 -22.21 -15.39
CA SER A 76 19.99 -23.55 -15.88
C SER A 76 18.59 -23.62 -16.50
N LEU A 77 17.74 -22.65 -16.17
CA LEU A 77 16.35 -22.54 -16.60
C LEU A 77 16.02 -21.06 -16.78
N ALA A 78 15.27 -20.74 -17.84
CA ALA A 78 14.74 -19.41 -18.08
C ALA A 78 13.23 -19.43 -18.34
N ILE A 79 12.55 -18.35 -18.03
CA ILE A 79 11.11 -18.19 -18.24
C ILE A 79 10.89 -17.09 -19.27
N SER A 80 9.97 -17.32 -20.20
CA SER A 80 9.57 -16.32 -21.19
C SER A 80 9.01 -15.06 -20.51
N LEU A 81 9.48 -13.89 -20.93
CA LEU A 81 8.99 -12.59 -20.46
C LEU A 81 7.47 -12.46 -20.70
N LYS A 82 6.95 -13.03 -21.80
CA LYS A 82 5.50 -13.05 -22.05
C LYS A 82 4.74 -13.92 -21.04
N SER A 83 5.33 -15.02 -20.58
CA SER A 83 4.73 -15.85 -19.53
C SER A 83 4.74 -15.15 -18.17
N LEU A 84 5.80 -14.39 -17.87
CA LEU A 84 5.86 -13.56 -16.66
C LEU A 84 4.86 -12.41 -16.72
N GLU A 85 4.68 -11.79 -17.89
CA GLU A 85 3.66 -10.75 -18.07
C GLU A 85 2.24 -11.30 -17.91
N LEU A 86 1.97 -12.51 -18.44
CA LEU A 86 0.70 -13.18 -18.19
C LEU A 86 0.45 -13.40 -16.70
N LEU A 87 1.46 -13.88 -15.96
CA LEU A 87 1.36 -14.04 -14.51
C LEU A 87 1.10 -12.69 -13.82
N ARG A 88 1.77 -11.62 -14.22
CA ARG A 88 1.54 -10.27 -13.68
C ARG A 88 0.11 -9.80 -13.94
N ALA A 89 -0.36 -9.90 -15.19
CA ALA A 89 -1.70 -9.49 -15.58
C ALA A 89 -2.79 -10.27 -14.83
N LEU A 90 -2.60 -11.60 -14.67
CA LEU A 90 -3.50 -12.44 -13.88
C LEU A 90 -3.55 -11.99 -12.42
N ARG A 91 -2.40 -11.67 -11.81
CA ARG A 91 -2.33 -11.21 -10.42
C ARG A 91 -2.90 -9.80 -10.22
N LEU A 92 -2.81 -8.93 -11.22
CA LEU A 92 -3.45 -7.60 -11.18
C LEU A 92 -4.98 -7.69 -11.27
N PHE A 93 -5.51 -8.66 -12.01
CA PHE A 93 -6.96 -8.85 -12.17
C PHE A 93 -7.57 -9.73 -11.07
N LYS A 94 -6.86 -10.77 -10.65
CA LYS A 94 -7.27 -11.71 -9.61
C LYS A 94 -6.15 -11.85 -8.58
N ALA A 95 -6.23 -11.03 -7.54
CA ALA A 95 -5.19 -10.94 -6.52
C ALA A 95 -4.93 -12.27 -5.79
N SER A 96 -5.96 -13.13 -5.69
CA SER A 96 -5.88 -14.48 -5.10
C SER A 96 -5.18 -15.52 -5.98
N PHE A 97 -4.81 -15.19 -7.23
CA PHE A 97 -4.18 -16.15 -8.13
C PHE A 97 -2.70 -16.35 -7.75
N SER A 98 -2.38 -17.54 -7.23
CA SER A 98 -1.06 -17.82 -6.66
C SER A 98 -0.01 -18.20 -7.72
N ILE A 99 1.25 -17.95 -7.39
CA ILE A 99 2.40 -18.42 -8.17
C ILE A 99 2.38 -19.95 -8.31
N GLU A 100 1.96 -20.67 -7.26
CA GLU A 100 1.79 -22.12 -7.31
C GLU A 100 0.72 -22.55 -8.33
N ALA A 101 -0.42 -21.85 -8.39
CA ALA A 101 -1.46 -22.15 -9.37
C ALA A 101 -0.93 -21.99 -10.80
N PHE A 102 -0.13 -20.94 -11.05
CA PHE A 102 0.53 -20.75 -12.34
C PHE A 102 1.59 -21.83 -12.63
N ALA A 103 2.39 -22.21 -11.64
CA ALA A 103 3.38 -23.28 -11.78
C ALA A 103 2.70 -24.62 -12.12
N LYS A 104 1.60 -24.96 -11.44
CA LYS A 104 0.78 -26.14 -11.76
C LYS A 104 0.21 -26.09 -13.17
N LEU A 105 -0.26 -24.92 -13.61
CA LEU A 105 -0.73 -24.70 -14.97
C LEU A 105 0.38 -24.99 -15.99
N LEU A 106 1.58 -24.44 -15.78
CA LEU A 106 2.75 -24.70 -16.64
C LEU A 106 3.09 -26.19 -16.67
N CYS A 107 3.18 -26.86 -15.51
CA CYS A 107 3.42 -28.30 -15.44
C CYS A 107 2.38 -29.10 -16.22
N HIS A 108 1.10 -28.74 -16.15
CA HIS A 108 0.02 -29.39 -16.89
C HIS A 108 0.19 -29.27 -18.41
N TYR A 109 0.55 -28.09 -18.91
CA TYR A 109 0.78 -27.87 -20.34
C TYR A 109 2.03 -28.59 -20.85
N TYR A 110 3.11 -28.57 -20.07
CA TYR A 110 4.36 -29.25 -20.38
C TYR A 110 4.33 -30.77 -20.13
N LYS A 111 3.22 -31.32 -19.60
CA LYS A 111 3.09 -32.73 -19.20
C LYS A 111 4.18 -33.17 -18.22
N LEU A 112 4.59 -32.26 -17.32
CA LEU A 112 5.57 -32.51 -16.28
C LEU A 112 4.88 -32.77 -14.94
N PRO A 113 5.42 -33.67 -14.09
CA PRO A 113 4.96 -33.78 -12.71
C PRO A 113 5.28 -32.48 -11.96
N PHE A 114 4.30 -31.96 -11.22
CA PHE A 114 4.49 -30.79 -10.39
C PHE A 114 5.54 -31.06 -9.30
N ARG A 115 6.47 -30.11 -9.14
CA ARG A 115 7.49 -30.10 -8.10
C ARG A 115 7.59 -28.70 -7.54
N HIS A 116 7.75 -28.59 -6.22
CA HIS A 116 7.81 -27.30 -5.52
C HIS A 116 8.96 -26.40 -6.03
N CYS A 117 10.03 -26.98 -6.58
CA CYS A 117 11.10 -26.20 -7.19
C CYS A 117 10.61 -25.26 -8.29
N TYR A 118 9.57 -25.61 -9.07
CA TYR A 118 9.02 -24.71 -10.09
C TYR A 118 8.39 -23.46 -9.50
N CYS A 119 7.79 -23.56 -8.31
CA CYS A 119 7.29 -22.39 -7.58
C CYS A 119 8.45 -21.46 -7.20
N THR A 120 9.52 -22.02 -6.63
CA THR A 120 10.72 -21.25 -6.26
C THR A 120 11.32 -20.54 -7.48
N VAL A 121 11.56 -21.27 -8.57
CA VAL A 121 12.09 -20.69 -9.82
C VAL A 121 11.20 -19.54 -10.30
N LEU A 122 9.89 -19.77 -10.35
CA LEU A 122 8.94 -18.80 -10.86
C LEU A 122 8.88 -17.57 -9.95
N THR A 123 8.89 -17.73 -8.63
CA THR A 123 8.97 -16.62 -7.67
C THR A 123 10.23 -15.80 -7.90
N ASP A 124 11.41 -16.41 -7.91
CA ASP A 124 12.68 -15.70 -8.04
C ASP A 124 12.76 -14.91 -9.35
N VAL A 125 12.40 -15.55 -10.47
CA VAL A 125 12.40 -14.90 -11.79
C VAL A 125 11.32 -13.81 -11.88
N PHE A 126 10.15 -14.02 -11.26
CA PHE A 126 9.08 -13.03 -11.23
C PHE A 126 9.46 -11.80 -10.41
N GLU A 127 10.19 -11.94 -9.30
CA GLU A 127 10.71 -10.80 -8.54
C GLU A 127 11.70 -9.96 -9.35
N ILE A 128 12.62 -10.61 -10.09
CA ILE A 128 13.52 -9.90 -11.01
C ILE A 128 12.72 -9.17 -12.09
N TYR A 129 11.68 -9.81 -12.64
CA TYR A 129 10.79 -9.18 -13.62
C TYR A 129 10.08 -7.95 -13.06
N LEU A 130 9.52 -8.04 -11.86
CA LEU A 130 8.90 -6.90 -11.18
C LEU A 130 9.92 -5.79 -10.88
N ALA A 131 11.16 -6.13 -10.50
CA ALA A 131 12.22 -5.15 -10.31
C ALA A 131 12.57 -4.40 -11.61
N ILE A 132 12.64 -5.10 -12.75
CA ILE A 132 12.82 -4.45 -14.06
C ILE A 132 11.68 -3.48 -14.33
N LEU A 133 10.43 -3.90 -14.12
CA LEU A 133 9.27 -3.03 -14.35
C LEU A 133 9.25 -1.79 -13.45
N ARG A 134 9.60 -1.92 -12.16
CA ARG A 134 9.69 -0.78 -11.24
C ARG A 134 10.72 0.24 -11.70
N GLU A 135 11.89 -0.21 -12.17
CA GLU A 135 12.91 0.68 -12.71
C GLU A 135 12.48 1.32 -14.04
N VAL A 136 11.78 0.59 -14.91
CA VAL A 136 11.17 1.17 -16.13
C VAL A 136 10.17 2.26 -15.76
N ASP A 137 9.27 1.99 -14.82
CA ASP A 137 8.29 2.97 -14.33
C ASP A 137 8.96 4.21 -13.72
N LYS A 138 10.07 4.02 -13.01
CA LYS A 138 10.90 5.12 -12.47
C LYS A 138 11.51 5.97 -13.58
N CYS A 139 12.08 5.35 -14.61
CA CYS A 139 12.60 6.05 -15.79
C CYS A 139 11.50 6.81 -16.53
N ILE A 140 10.32 6.21 -16.73
CA ILE A 140 9.16 6.86 -17.36
C ILE A 140 8.70 8.06 -16.52
N THR A 141 8.57 7.87 -15.21
CA THR A 141 8.14 8.90 -14.27
C THR A 141 9.10 10.09 -14.31
N SER A 142 10.40 9.84 -14.28
CA SER A 142 11.42 10.91 -14.37
C SER A 142 11.40 11.61 -15.74
N THR A 143 11.30 10.85 -16.83
CA THR A 143 11.24 11.41 -18.20
C THR A 143 10.01 12.31 -18.39
N LEU A 144 8.88 11.96 -17.76
CA LEU A 144 7.65 12.74 -17.81
C LEU A 144 7.61 13.90 -16.79
N GLY A 145 8.68 14.11 -16.00
CA GLY A 145 8.72 15.13 -14.94
C GLY A 145 7.73 14.86 -13.79
N ARG A 146 7.45 13.59 -13.52
CA ARG A 146 6.48 13.11 -12.53
C ARG A 146 7.12 12.59 -11.24
N ASP A 147 8.41 12.85 -11.07
CA ASP A 147 9.26 12.41 -9.96
C ASP A 147 9.43 13.49 -8.88
N THR A 148 8.72 14.61 -8.98
CA THR A 148 8.73 15.65 -7.96
C THR A 148 8.12 15.14 -6.65
N LEU A 149 8.51 15.77 -5.53
CA LEU A 149 7.95 15.47 -4.22
C LEU A 149 6.41 15.54 -4.26
N ASN A 150 5.74 14.52 -3.72
CA ASN A 150 4.27 14.40 -3.66
C ASN A 150 3.54 14.41 -5.02
N TRP A 151 4.23 14.23 -6.16
CA TRP A 151 3.61 14.30 -7.49
C TRP A 151 2.37 13.39 -7.61
N ARG A 152 2.47 12.13 -7.16
CA ARG A 152 1.36 11.17 -7.20
C ARG A 152 0.16 11.68 -6.41
N ILE A 153 0.35 12.12 -5.17
CA ILE A 153 -0.73 12.61 -4.31
C ILE A 153 -1.44 13.81 -4.94
N LEU A 154 -0.67 14.70 -5.56
CA LEU A 154 -1.18 15.93 -6.15
C LEU A 154 -1.79 15.74 -7.54
N ASN A 155 -1.58 14.60 -8.21
CA ASN A 155 -1.98 14.42 -9.62
C ASN A 155 -2.67 13.08 -9.95
N ALA A 156 -2.72 12.11 -9.03
CA ALA A 156 -3.23 10.76 -9.35
C ALA A 156 -4.74 10.71 -9.59
N CYS A 157 -5.52 11.54 -8.89
CA CYS A 157 -6.97 11.57 -9.01
C CYS A 157 -7.40 12.81 -9.80
N PRO A 158 -7.76 12.69 -11.10
CA PRO A 158 -8.17 13.83 -11.90
C PRO A 158 -9.34 14.59 -11.29
N ALA A 159 -10.33 13.87 -10.73
CA ALA A 159 -11.51 14.48 -10.13
C ALA A 159 -11.22 15.29 -8.86
N CYS A 160 -10.18 14.93 -8.09
CA CYS A 160 -9.79 15.72 -6.91
C CYS A 160 -8.75 16.80 -7.21
N CYS A 161 -7.95 16.64 -8.27
CA CYS A 161 -6.77 17.47 -8.51
C CYS A 161 -6.97 18.50 -9.62
N TYR A 162 -7.87 18.25 -10.56
CA TYR A 162 -8.11 19.13 -11.70
C TYR A 162 -9.17 20.18 -11.35
N LYS A 163 -8.82 21.45 -11.50
CA LYS A 163 -9.73 22.59 -11.33
C LYS A 163 -10.03 23.23 -12.67
N LEU A 164 -11.29 23.52 -12.92
CA LEU A 164 -11.70 24.18 -14.17
C LEU A 164 -11.47 25.70 -14.08
N GLU A 165 -11.21 26.32 -15.23
CA GLU A 165 -11.31 27.77 -15.37
C GLU A 165 -12.75 28.18 -15.01
N ASP A 166 -12.89 29.23 -14.20
CA ASP A 166 -14.18 29.72 -13.67
C ASP A 166 -14.95 28.77 -12.73
N GLU A 167 -14.29 27.75 -12.19
CA GLU A 167 -14.91 26.90 -11.16
C GLU A 167 -15.21 27.70 -9.89
N SER A 168 -16.47 27.65 -9.44
CA SER A 168 -16.88 28.32 -8.21
C SER A 168 -16.07 27.78 -7.01
N PRO A 169 -15.69 28.63 -6.04
CA PRO A 169 -14.94 28.18 -4.87
C PRO A 169 -15.66 27.04 -4.14
N GLN A 170 -15.03 25.86 -4.10
CA GLN A 170 -15.55 24.72 -3.35
C GLN A 170 -15.46 24.99 -1.84
N VAL A 171 -16.46 24.51 -1.10
CA VAL A 171 -16.49 24.57 0.37
C VAL A 171 -15.32 23.77 0.95
N TRP A 172 -15.08 22.58 0.41
CA TRP A 172 -13.95 21.72 0.73
C TRP A 172 -13.07 21.60 -0.51
N LYS A 173 -11.78 21.87 -0.38
CA LYS A 173 -10.81 21.73 -1.48
C LYS A 173 -10.39 20.27 -1.67
N ARG A 174 -10.41 19.48 -0.60
CA ARG A 174 -10.07 18.06 -0.60
C ARG A 174 -10.97 17.31 0.37
N MET A 175 -11.41 16.12 -0.05
CA MET A 175 -12.05 15.15 0.82
C MET A 175 -11.21 13.87 0.80
N PHE A 176 -11.09 13.24 1.95
CA PHE A 176 -10.41 11.96 2.09
C PHE A 176 -10.99 11.20 3.27
N CYS A 177 -10.84 9.88 3.26
CA CYS A 177 -11.29 8.99 4.31
C CYS A 177 -10.06 8.31 4.90
N ILE A 178 -10.08 8.05 6.21
CA ILE A 178 -9.03 7.31 6.92
C ILE A 178 -9.66 6.20 7.75
N ASP A 179 -9.02 5.05 7.81
CA ASP A 179 -9.41 3.92 8.66
C ASP A 179 -8.31 2.84 8.66
N GLY A 180 -8.39 1.89 9.59
CA GLY A 180 -7.50 0.75 9.68
C GLY A 180 -8.21 -0.59 9.48
N ASN A 181 -7.54 -1.47 8.73
CA ASN A 181 -8.00 -2.81 8.42
C ASN A 181 -7.33 -3.86 9.31
N ASN A 182 -8.17 -4.70 9.92
CA ASN A 182 -7.77 -5.73 10.87
C ASN A 182 -7.48 -7.09 10.23
N SER A 183 -7.78 -7.27 8.95
CA SER A 183 -7.69 -8.57 8.25
C SER A 183 -6.28 -8.91 7.79
N LEU A 184 -5.45 -7.91 7.51
CA LEU A 184 -4.09 -8.11 6.99
C LEU A 184 -3.09 -8.20 8.14
N LYS A 185 -2.56 -9.42 8.36
CA LYS A 185 -1.63 -9.73 9.45
C LYS A 185 -0.40 -10.45 8.91
N ARG A 186 0.79 -10.08 9.40
CA ARG A 186 2.04 -10.78 9.11
C ARG A 186 2.61 -11.41 10.37
N ILE A 187 2.85 -12.72 10.31
CA ILE A 187 3.45 -13.48 11.42
C ILE A 187 4.89 -12.99 11.64
N ALA A 188 5.21 -12.69 12.90
CA ALA A 188 6.55 -12.35 13.34
C ALA A 188 7.50 -13.54 13.18
N GLN A 189 8.78 -13.26 13.10
CA GLN A 189 9.78 -14.31 12.98
C GLN A 189 9.79 -15.19 14.24
N VAL A 190 9.41 -16.46 14.11
CA VAL A 190 9.41 -17.43 15.22
C VAL A 190 10.59 -18.41 15.09
N GLY A 191 11.41 -18.49 16.14
CA GLY A 191 12.38 -19.59 16.33
C GLY A 191 13.42 -19.75 15.22
N GLY A 192 14.02 -18.65 14.75
CA GLY A 192 15.08 -18.68 13.74
C GLY A 192 14.63 -19.06 12.32
N ARG A 193 13.33 -19.28 12.09
CA ARG A 193 12.77 -19.46 10.74
C ARG A 193 12.91 -18.16 9.96
N LEU A 194 13.25 -18.23 8.67
CA LEU A 194 13.32 -17.05 7.81
C LEU A 194 11.92 -16.47 7.60
N CYS A 195 11.80 -15.14 7.65
CA CYS A 195 10.57 -14.45 7.22
C CYS A 195 10.38 -14.71 5.72
N SER A 196 9.16 -15.08 5.31
CA SER A 196 8.89 -15.46 3.92
C SER A 196 8.85 -14.26 2.96
N ASP A 197 8.55 -13.06 3.47
CA ASP A 197 8.57 -11.82 2.71
C ASP A 197 9.43 -10.79 3.44
N ILE A 198 10.53 -10.40 2.79
CA ILE A 198 11.50 -9.41 3.29
C ILE A 198 11.49 -8.16 2.42
N CYS A 199 10.52 -8.01 1.53
CA CYS A 199 10.45 -6.87 0.62
C CYS A 199 10.23 -5.59 1.43
N VAL A 200 11.07 -4.59 1.17
CA VAL A 200 10.94 -3.26 1.77
C VAL A 200 10.67 -2.26 0.66
N PHE A 201 9.56 -1.54 0.77
CA PHE A 201 9.11 -0.55 -0.21
C PHE A 201 9.55 0.87 0.16
N ASN A 202 10.82 1.06 0.52
CA ASN A 202 11.34 2.36 0.98
C ASN A 202 11.22 3.48 -0.05
N GLU A 203 11.28 3.15 -1.34
CA GLU A 203 11.11 4.12 -2.44
C GLU A 203 9.64 4.37 -2.80
N SER A 204 8.70 3.67 -2.16
CA SER A 204 7.28 3.85 -2.44
C SER A 204 6.75 5.12 -1.81
N ASN A 205 6.09 5.95 -2.62
CA ASN A 205 5.37 7.12 -2.16
C ASN A 205 3.98 6.81 -1.60
N TYR A 206 3.62 5.54 -1.40
CA TYR A 206 2.39 5.13 -0.73
C TYR A 206 2.56 4.98 0.78
N TYR A 207 3.71 4.50 1.24
CA TYR A 207 3.89 4.19 2.66
C TYR A 207 4.44 5.39 3.43
N LEU A 208 3.86 5.66 4.60
CA LEU A 208 4.53 6.48 5.61
C LEU A 208 5.42 5.57 6.44
N LEU A 209 6.68 5.99 6.58
CA LEU A 209 7.69 5.26 7.33
C LEU A 209 7.36 5.31 8.83
N LEU A 210 7.73 4.25 9.55
CA LEU A 210 7.44 4.11 10.97
C LEU A 210 8.09 5.24 11.77
N GLU A 211 9.30 5.65 11.41
CA GLU A 211 10.02 6.75 12.06
C GLU A 211 9.30 8.09 11.95
N TYR A 212 8.54 8.29 10.86
CA TYR A 212 7.70 9.48 10.70
C TYR A 212 6.44 9.38 11.58
N VAL A 213 5.82 8.20 11.61
CA VAL A 213 4.59 7.96 12.37
C VAL A 213 4.83 8.03 13.89
N ASP A 214 5.99 7.57 14.35
CA ASP A 214 6.34 7.53 15.77
C ASP A 214 6.57 8.92 16.39
N GLN A 215 6.68 9.98 15.57
CA GLN A 215 6.69 11.37 16.06
C GLN A 215 5.40 11.74 16.79
N PHE A 216 4.31 11.03 16.52
CA PHE A 216 2.99 11.25 17.11
C PHE A 216 2.62 10.21 18.18
N ALA A 217 3.55 9.35 18.59
CA ALA A 217 3.28 8.28 19.56
C ALA A 217 2.78 8.80 20.92
N ASP A 218 3.37 9.89 21.40
CA ASP A 218 3.15 10.40 22.76
C ASP A 218 2.11 11.53 22.84
N GLU A 219 1.46 11.88 21.72
CA GLU A 219 0.49 12.98 21.62
C GLU A 219 -0.74 12.79 22.51
N VAL A 220 -1.11 11.54 22.82
CA VAL A 220 -2.26 11.23 23.69
C VAL A 220 -1.83 10.82 25.11
N GLU A 221 -0.65 10.21 25.29
CA GLU A 221 -0.17 9.80 26.62
C GLU A 221 0.21 11.00 27.50
N ASN A 222 0.75 12.07 26.93
CA ASN A 222 1.05 13.31 27.66
C ASN A 222 -0.20 13.97 28.27
N GLU A 223 -1.40 13.73 27.72
CA GLU A 223 -2.67 14.22 28.30
C GLU A 223 -3.03 13.50 29.60
N ILE A 224 -2.75 12.19 29.70
CA ILE A 224 -3.06 11.37 30.88
C ILE A 224 -2.16 11.78 32.05
N LEU A 225 -0.89 12.04 31.76
CA LEU A 225 0.11 12.42 32.77
C LEU A 225 -0.12 13.84 33.32
N GLN A 226 -0.52 14.81 32.48
CA GLN A 226 -0.77 16.19 32.93
C GLN A 226 -2.00 16.34 33.85
N LYS A 227 -2.96 15.40 33.82
CA LYS A 227 -4.13 15.41 34.70
C LYS A 227 -3.91 14.68 36.03
N HIS A 228 -3.00 13.71 36.08
CA HIS A 228 -2.71 12.97 37.32
C HIS A 228 -2.06 13.86 38.39
N ASP A 229 -1.40 14.96 38.00
CA ASP A 229 -0.85 15.98 38.92
C ASP A 229 -1.91 16.96 39.46
N THR A 230 -3.12 17.01 38.89
CA THR A 230 -4.17 17.96 39.30
C THR A 230 -5.32 17.36 40.12
N ASP A 231 -5.47 16.04 40.16
CA ASP A 231 -6.56 15.35 40.88
C ASP A 231 -6.04 14.45 42.03
N GLU A 232 -5.22 15.02 42.93
CA GLU A 232 -5.02 14.43 44.27
C GLU A 232 -6.26 14.71 45.14
N HIS A 233 -7.39 14.05 44.88
CA HIS A 233 -8.40 13.69 45.90
C HIS A 233 -9.61 12.98 45.28
N SER A 234 -9.47 11.70 44.92
CA SER A 234 -10.59 10.77 45.08
C SER A 234 -10.11 9.36 45.42
N ASN A 235 -10.52 8.92 46.59
CA ASN A 235 -10.13 7.69 47.24
C ASN A 235 -11.04 6.55 46.70
N LYS A 236 -10.51 5.61 45.93
CA LYS A 236 -11.16 4.32 45.65
C LYS A 236 -10.12 3.20 45.59
N ASN A 237 -9.97 2.51 46.72
CA ASN A 237 -9.37 1.19 46.81
C ASN A 237 -10.43 0.16 46.36
N ASP A 238 -10.22 -0.47 45.20
CA ASP A 238 -10.85 -1.75 44.87
C ASP A 238 -9.87 -2.57 43.99
N PRO A 239 -9.39 -3.76 44.40
CA PRO A 239 -8.23 -4.40 43.75
C PRO A 239 -8.57 -5.26 42.50
N ASP A 240 -9.82 -5.31 42.05
CA ASP A 240 -10.29 -6.26 41.02
C ASP A 240 -10.55 -5.64 39.62
N GLN A 241 -10.05 -4.44 39.31
CA GLN A 241 -10.18 -3.79 37.99
C GLN A 241 -8.88 -3.62 37.19
N LEU A 242 -7.95 -4.57 37.31
CA LEU A 242 -6.77 -4.63 36.46
C LEU A 242 -7.06 -5.51 35.24
N ASP A 243 -7.67 -4.94 34.18
CA ASP A 243 -7.51 -5.34 32.76
C ASP A 243 -8.48 -4.63 31.77
N GLU A 244 -9.12 -3.50 32.13
CA GLU A 244 -9.68 -2.60 31.12
C GLU A 244 -8.59 -1.66 30.58
N MET A 245 -7.86 -2.13 29.57
CA MET A 245 -6.91 -1.32 28.81
C MET A 245 -7.66 -0.17 28.13
N ASN A 246 -7.58 1.03 28.70
CA ASN A 246 -8.07 2.27 28.12
C ASN A 246 -7.60 2.38 26.66
N ASP A 247 -8.51 2.65 25.73
CA ASP A 247 -8.23 2.75 24.29
C ASP A 247 -7.50 4.08 24.00
N PRO A 248 -6.20 4.07 23.64
CA PRO A 248 -5.38 5.27 23.46
C PRO A 248 -5.73 6.05 22.18
N MET A 249 -6.77 5.67 21.45
CA MET A 249 -7.18 6.34 20.21
C MET A 249 -8.03 7.60 20.44
N THR A 250 -8.69 7.70 21.60
CA THR A 250 -9.55 8.83 21.96
C THR A 250 -9.04 9.49 23.23
N GLY A 251 -8.44 10.69 23.12
CA GLY A 251 -8.24 11.53 24.29
C GLY A 251 -9.60 11.86 24.92
N THR A 252 -9.68 11.91 26.25
CA THR A 252 -10.94 12.09 26.99
C THR A 252 -11.58 13.42 26.59
N SER A 253 -12.71 13.33 25.86
CA SER A 253 -13.41 14.46 25.26
C SER A 253 -14.49 15.02 26.18
N ASP A 254 -15.01 16.21 25.84
CA ASP A 254 -16.15 16.87 26.51
C ASP A 254 -17.29 15.90 26.82
N SER A 255 -18.05 16.17 27.90
CA SER A 255 -19.08 15.25 28.45
C SER A 255 -20.15 14.78 27.45
N ALA A 256 -20.32 15.47 26.31
CA ALA A 256 -21.25 15.13 25.25
C ALA A 256 -20.70 14.13 24.20
N VAL A 257 -19.38 13.94 24.11
CA VAL A 257 -18.71 13.06 23.13
C VAL A 257 -18.39 11.68 23.72
N ILE A 258 -18.25 11.58 25.05
CA ILE A 258 -18.07 10.31 25.79
C ILE A 258 -19.12 9.25 25.38
N PRO A 259 -20.44 9.56 25.28
CA PRO A 259 -21.43 8.57 24.87
C PRO A 259 -21.27 8.06 23.42
N CYS A 260 -20.66 8.84 22.53
CA CYS A 260 -20.41 8.40 21.15
C CYS A 260 -19.32 7.34 21.10
N THR A 261 -18.23 7.55 21.84
CA THR A 261 -17.12 6.61 21.91
C THR A 261 -17.59 5.26 22.49
N ASP A 262 -18.44 5.29 23.51
CA ASP A 262 -18.96 4.07 24.14
C ASP A 262 -19.96 3.34 23.24
N ASN A 263 -20.88 4.07 22.59
CA ASN A 263 -21.82 3.49 21.63
C ASN A 263 -21.10 2.87 20.42
N TRP A 264 -20.07 3.54 19.91
CA TRP A 264 -19.23 3.02 18.84
C TRP A 264 -18.50 1.73 19.26
N LYS A 265 -17.87 1.74 20.44
CA LYS A 265 -17.19 0.56 21.00
C LYS A 265 -18.15 -0.63 21.16
N ALA A 266 -19.37 -0.38 21.61
CA ALA A 266 -20.40 -1.42 21.74
C ALA A 266 -20.79 -2.01 20.37
N ALA A 267 -20.86 -1.18 19.33
CA ALA A 267 -21.12 -1.63 17.96
C ALA A 267 -19.91 -2.38 17.33
N ALA A 268 -18.68 -2.04 17.73
CA ALA A 268 -17.44 -2.61 17.21
C ALA A 268 -16.88 -3.81 18.02
N ALA A 269 -17.61 -4.28 19.05
CA ALA A 269 -17.10 -5.24 20.04
C ALA A 269 -16.65 -6.60 19.43
N ASP A 270 -17.24 -7.02 18.31
CA ASP A 270 -16.89 -8.29 17.65
C ASP A 270 -15.50 -8.28 16.98
N GLU A 271 -14.91 -7.10 16.76
CA GLU A 271 -13.58 -6.96 16.14
C GLU A 271 -12.41 -7.00 17.14
N LYS A 272 -12.70 -6.84 18.44
CA LYS A 272 -11.70 -6.74 19.52
C LYS A 272 -11.25 -8.11 20.05
N LYS A 273 -11.09 -9.12 19.20
CA LYS A 273 -10.44 -10.37 19.60
C LYS A 273 -8.94 -10.11 19.84
N CYS A 274 -8.47 -10.46 21.04
CA CYS A 274 -7.10 -10.31 21.52
C CYS A 274 -6.07 -10.52 20.41
N MET A 275 -5.19 -9.54 20.22
CA MET A 275 -4.08 -9.64 19.27
C MET A 275 -3.08 -10.67 19.81
N TRP A 276 -2.85 -11.73 19.06
CA TRP A 276 -1.86 -12.73 19.45
C TRP A 276 -0.47 -12.12 19.25
N ALA A 277 0.42 -12.27 20.23
CA ALA A 277 1.80 -11.78 20.21
C ALA A 277 2.69 -12.40 19.09
N ILE A 278 2.10 -13.19 18.20
CA ILE A 278 2.76 -13.87 17.08
C ILE A 278 2.85 -12.98 15.84
N PHE A 279 2.23 -11.80 15.79
CA PHE A 279 2.20 -10.95 14.60
C PHE A 279 3.14 -9.74 14.71
N GLU A 280 3.94 -9.50 13.68
CA GLU A 280 4.83 -8.33 13.58
C GLU A 280 4.05 -7.11 13.09
N GLU A 281 3.47 -7.24 11.89
CA GLU A 281 2.49 -6.31 11.37
C GLU A 281 1.12 -6.85 11.69
N THR A 282 0.39 -6.04 12.44
CA THR A 282 -0.84 -6.47 13.06
C THR A 282 -2.05 -6.06 12.23
N ARG A 283 -1.91 -4.97 11.48
CA ARG A 283 -2.95 -4.27 10.72
C ARG A 283 -2.32 -3.33 9.69
N ILE A 284 -3.14 -2.77 8.81
CA ILE A 284 -2.78 -1.59 8.02
C ILE A 284 -3.68 -0.42 8.41
N PHE A 285 -3.16 0.80 8.39
CA PHE A 285 -3.94 2.04 8.44
C PHE A 285 -3.82 2.72 7.08
N ALA A 286 -4.92 3.20 6.51
CA ALA A 286 -4.96 3.69 5.15
C ALA A 286 -5.72 5.02 5.06
N SER A 287 -5.44 5.73 3.97
CA SER A 287 -6.22 6.87 3.53
C SER A 287 -6.50 6.79 2.04
N ALA A 288 -7.67 7.28 1.63
CA ALA A 288 -8.07 7.34 0.24
C ALA A 288 -8.93 8.56 -0.04
N CYS A 289 -8.90 9.07 -1.27
CA CYS A 289 -9.92 10.01 -1.71
C CYS A 289 -11.25 9.28 -2.02
N PRO A 290 -12.39 9.98 -2.09
CA PRO A 290 -13.68 9.42 -2.49
C PRO A 290 -13.68 8.57 -3.79
N HIS A 291 -12.76 8.85 -4.70
CA HIS A 291 -12.63 8.15 -5.99
C HIS A 291 -11.72 6.91 -5.91
N GLU A 292 -11.56 6.33 -4.72
CA GLU A 292 -10.82 5.08 -4.45
C GLU A 292 -9.29 5.13 -4.72
N PHE A 293 -8.73 6.31 -5.00
CA PHE A 293 -7.27 6.46 -5.04
C PHE A 293 -6.69 6.51 -3.63
N VAL A 294 -5.86 5.51 -3.30
CA VAL A 294 -5.10 5.44 -2.05
C VAL A 294 -4.13 6.62 -1.97
N LEU A 295 -4.20 7.37 -0.88
CA LEU A 295 -3.30 8.49 -0.58
C LEU A 295 -2.09 7.94 0.17
N TRP A 296 -2.23 7.50 1.41
CA TRP A 296 -1.13 6.95 2.20
C TRP A 296 -1.54 5.66 2.93
N LEU A 297 -0.56 4.77 3.11
CA LEU A 297 -0.64 3.53 3.87
C LEU A 297 0.35 3.57 5.02
N ILE A 298 -0.01 2.95 6.13
CA ILE A 298 0.84 2.79 7.29
C ILE A 298 0.74 1.35 7.77
N ASN A 299 1.89 0.71 7.96
CA ASN A 299 1.93 -0.59 8.63
C ASN A 299 1.79 -0.38 10.14
N MET A 300 0.84 -1.06 10.76
CA MET A 300 0.67 -1.01 12.21
C MET A 300 1.49 -2.13 12.84
N VAL A 301 2.65 -1.77 13.38
CA VAL A 301 3.62 -2.72 13.92
C VAL A 301 3.38 -2.93 15.41
N ARG A 302 3.20 -4.19 15.82
CA ARG A 302 3.07 -4.67 17.21
C ARG A 302 2.17 -3.82 18.12
N SER A 303 1.13 -3.18 17.58
CA SER A 303 0.28 -2.26 18.32
C SER A 303 -1.16 -2.23 17.78
N GLY A 304 -2.11 -1.84 18.63
CA GLY A 304 -3.50 -1.61 18.23
C GLY A 304 -3.67 -0.35 17.37
N LYS A 305 -4.92 0.04 17.06
CA LYS A 305 -5.20 1.37 16.46
C LYS A 305 -4.83 2.44 17.51
N LEU A 306 -3.61 2.97 17.43
CA LEU A 306 -3.13 4.11 18.23
C LEU A 306 -3.44 5.42 17.51
N ALA A 307 -3.65 6.51 18.25
CA ALA A 307 -3.91 7.84 17.66
C ALA A 307 -2.78 8.34 16.73
N LYS A 308 -1.54 7.85 16.90
CA LYS A 308 -0.39 8.23 16.05
C LYS A 308 -0.61 7.95 14.56
N TYR A 309 -1.34 6.89 14.22
CA TYR A 309 -1.57 6.51 12.83
C TYR A 309 -2.43 7.53 12.07
N PRO A 310 -3.65 7.85 12.52
CA PRO A 310 -4.43 8.89 11.87
C PRO A 310 -3.76 10.27 12.00
N LEU A 311 -3.09 10.61 13.13
CA LEU A 311 -2.37 11.88 13.27
C LEU A 311 -1.25 12.05 12.23
N ALA A 312 -0.49 10.98 11.95
CA ALA A 312 0.53 11.02 10.90
C ALA A 312 -0.05 11.32 9.51
N ILE A 313 -1.24 10.79 9.19
CA ILE A 313 -1.95 11.12 7.95
C ILE A 313 -2.43 12.57 7.96
N ILE A 314 -2.98 13.05 9.08
CA ILE A 314 -3.42 14.45 9.20
C ILE A 314 -2.24 15.40 8.98
N SER A 315 -1.08 15.12 9.58
CA SER A 315 0.13 15.92 9.35
C SER A 315 0.48 15.98 7.85
N ARG A 316 0.46 14.84 7.14
CA ARG A 316 0.69 14.83 5.68
C ARG A 316 -0.37 15.59 4.88
N VAL A 317 -1.62 15.56 5.31
CA VAL A 317 -2.69 16.32 4.68
C VAL A 317 -2.44 17.82 4.81
N LEU A 318 -2.03 18.29 5.98
CA LEU A 318 -1.70 19.69 6.22
C LEU A 318 -0.50 20.13 5.37
N GLU A 319 0.57 19.32 5.35
CA GLU A 319 1.77 19.59 4.53
C GLU A 319 1.48 19.63 3.02
N VAL A 320 0.64 18.73 2.50
CA VAL A 320 0.50 18.49 1.06
C VAL A 320 -0.72 19.17 0.44
N PHE A 321 -1.86 19.11 1.11
CA PHE A 321 -3.12 19.68 0.61
C PHE A 321 -3.42 21.05 1.22
N GLY A 322 -3.08 21.23 2.50
CA GLY A 322 -3.34 22.45 3.25
C GLY A 322 -4.83 22.69 3.47
N GLU A 323 -5.29 23.88 3.07
CA GLU A 323 -6.59 24.43 3.45
C GLU A 323 -7.81 23.61 3.03
N LYS A 324 -8.85 23.65 3.88
CA LYS A 324 -10.21 23.16 3.65
C LYS A 324 -10.24 21.69 3.25
N SER A 325 -9.48 20.88 3.97
CA SER A 325 -9.50 19.43 3.85
C SER A 325 -10.55 18.83 4.79
N LEU A 326 -11.37 17.92 4.28
CA LEU A 326 -12.39 17.21 5.03
C LEU A 326 -12.01 15.73 5.19
N CYS A 327 -11.95 15.28 6.45
CA CYS A 327 -11.56 13.92 6.82
C CYS A 327 -12.76 13.08 7.24
N GLY A 328 -13.11 12.06 6.46
CA GLY A 328 -14.02 10.99 6.88
C GLY A 328 -13.33 9.99 7.80
N TYR A 329 -13.92 9.74 8.97
CA TYR A 329 -13.48 8.68 9.86
C TYR A 329 -14.63 8.21 10.75
N ASP A 330 -14.72 6.91 11.06
CA ASP A 330 -15.77 6.32 11.90
C ASP A 330 -15.97 7.04 13.24
N ILE A 331 -14.85 7.47 13.84
CA ILE A 331 -14.80 8.23 15.09
C ILE A 331 -14.43 9.69 14.85
N GLY A 332 -14.69 10.23 13.66
CA GLY A 332 -14.32 11.59 13.26
C GLY A 332 -14.77 12.66 14.25
N CYS A 333 -15.92 12.47 14.90
CA CYS A 333 -16.42 13.40 15.92
C CYS A 333 -15.54 13.51 17.16
N SER A 334 -14.95 12.41 17.63
CA SER A 334 -14.05 12.42 18.78
C SER A 334 -12.61 12.68 18.35
N PHE A 335 -12.24 12.19 17.16
CA PHE A 335 -10.93 12.39 16.58
C PHE A 335 -10.62 13.85 16.26
N GLU A 336 -11.60 14.66 15.84
CA GLU A 336 -11.47 16.12 15.73
C GLU A 336 -10.90 16.74 17.02
N GLY A 337 -11.39 16.28 18.17
CA GLY A 337 -10.91 16.70 19.48
C GLY A 337 -9.47 16.29 19.72
N THR A 338 -9.09 15.06 19.34
CA THR A 338 -7.70 14.58 19.41
C THR A 338 -6.78 15.44 18.56
N ILE A 339 -7.15 15.76 17.30
CA ILE A 339 -6.34 16.64 16.44
C ILE A 339 -6.18 18.01 17.08
N CYS A 340 -7.27 18.63 17.55
CA CYS A 340 -7.24 19.97 18.13
C CYS A 340 -6.35 20.09 19.37
N ARG A 341 -6.13 18.99 20.11
CA ARG A 341 -5.26 18.97 21.28
C ARG A 341 -3.84 18.51 21.00
N SER A 342 -3.61 17.86 19.86
CA SER A 342 -2.28 17.50 19.38
C SER A 342 -1.48 18.73 18.94
N SER A 343 -0.18 18.52 18.66
CA SER A 343 0.68 19.52 18.02
C SER A 343 0.13 20.08 16.69
N LEU A 344 -0.78 19.35 16.02
CA LEU A 344 -1.38 19.73 14.74
C LEU A 344 -2.60 20.67 14.87
N GLY A 345 -3.11 20.90 16.09
CA GLY A 345 -4.40 21.56 16.31
C GLY A 345 -4.49 22.99 15.77
N LEU A 346 -3.44 23.80 15.96
CA LEU A 346 -3.40 25.17 15.47
C LEU A 346 -3.42 25.23 13.94
N GLU A 347 -2.62 24.38 13.29
CA GLU A 347 -2.51 24.33 11.84
C GLU A 347 -3.80 23.78 11.21
N TRP A 348 -4.41 22.77 11.82
CA TRP A 348 -5.71 22.23 11.44
C TRP A 348 -6.82 23.29 11.43
N GLN A 349 -6.89 24.09 12.49
CA GLN A 349 -7.86 25.18 12.61
C GLN A 349 -7.57 26.32 11.64
N HIS A 350 -6.30 26.72 11.50
CA HIS A 350 -5.88 27.75 10.57
C HIS A 350 -6.24 27.40 9.12
N HIS A 351 -6.05 26.14 8.73
CA HIS A 351 -6.43 25.64 7.42
C HIS A 351 -7.94 25.46 7.24
N GLY A 352 -8.75 25.60 8.29
CA GLY A 352 -10.20 25.40 8.24
C GLY A 352 -10.56 23.97 7.84
N CYS A 353 -9.75 23.00 8.28
CA CYS A 353 -10.01 21.58 8.09
C CYS A 353 -11.08 21.09 9.07
N ARG A 354 -11.66 19.92 8.79
CA ARG A 354 -12.71 19.34 9.61
C ARG A 354 -12.81 17.82 9.45
N CYS A 355 -13.15 17.12 10.53
CA CYS A 355 -13.55 15.73 10.51
C CYS A 355 -15.07 15.57 10.34
N CYS A 356 -15.44 14.44 9.75
CA CYS A 356 -16.79 13.99 9.49
C CYS A 356 -16.87 12.50 9.87
N VAL A 357 -18.01 12.07 10.39
CA VAL A 357 -18.29 10.64 10.56
C VAL A 357 -18.72 10.07 9.22
N ASN A 358 -18.35 8.83 8.88
CA ASN A 358 -18.82 8.21 7.65
C ASN A 358 -20.35 7.96 7.69
N ALA A 359 -21.00 7.89 6.53
CA ALA A 359 -22.47 7.85 6.45
C ALA A 359 -23.09 6.59 7.08
N PHE A 360 -22.48 5.42 6.91
CA PHE A 360 -22.99 4.16 7.49
C PHE A 360 -22.78 4.15 9.01
N HIS A 361 -21.57 4.51 9.43
CA HIS A 361 -21.19 4.53 10.84
C HIS A 361 -21.85 5.65 11.65
N GLY A 362 -22.28 6.73 11.00
CA GLY A 362 -22.96 7.86 11.61
C GLY A 362 -24.18 7.47 12.44
N TYR A 363 -24.93 6.45 12.03
CA TYR A 363 -26.11 5.98 12.78
C TYR A 363 -25.80 5.29 14.10
N SER A 364 -24.55 4.84 14.31
CA SER A 364 -24.08 4.30 15.59
C SER A 364 -23.75 5.40 16.61
N HIS A 365 -23.68 6.66 16.19
CA HIS A 365 -23.44 7.80 17.08
C HIS A 365 -24.75 8.35 17.67
N ASN A 366 -24.65 9.09 18.78
CA ASN A 366 -25.83 9.70 19.38
C ASN A 366 -26.45 10.78 18.47
N TYR A 367 -27.75 11.06 18.64
CA TYR A 367 -28.49 12.00 17.78
C TYR A 367 -27.82 13.38 17.67
N ARG A 368 -27.27 13.90 18.77
CA ARG A 368 -26.59 15.21 18.78
C ARG A 368 -25.31 15.21 17.95
N CYS A 369 -24.57 14.11 17.97
CA CYS A 369 -23.41 13.93 17.10
C CYS A 369 -23.85 13.87 15.63
N GLN A 370 -24.90 13.11 15.32
CA GLN A 370 -25.41 12.99 13.94
C GLN A 370 -25.81 14.34 13.36
N THR A 371 -26.52 15.18 14.11
CA THR A 371 -26.95 16.51 13.61
C THR A 371 -25.79 17.47 13.34
N THR A 372 -24.58 17.16 13.79
CA THR A 372 -23.40 18.01 13.63
C THR A 372 -22.37 17.41 12.67
N ASN A 373 -22.07 16.12 12.79
CA ASN A 373 -20.90 15.46 12.20
C ASN A 373 -21.25 14.43 11.11
N HIS A 374 -22.53 14.11 10.93
CA HIS A 374 -22.97 13.24 9.83
C HIS A 374 -22.82 13.97 8.48
N PRO A 375 -22.48 13.28 7.38
CA PRO A 375 -22.28 13.89 6.06
C PRO A 375 -23.46 14.78 5.62
N ASN A 376 -24.70 14.29 5.81
CA ASN A 376 -25.93 15.03 5.52
C ASN A 376 -26.08 16.39 6.25
N ALA A 377 -25.36 16.62 7.35
CA ALA A 377 -25.40 17.87 8.10
C ALA A 377 -24.29 18.85 7.70
N ILE A 378 -23.34 18.42 6.85
CA ILE A 378 -22.17 19.20 6.49
C ILE A 378 -22.32 19.75 5.06
N ILE A 379 -22.31 21.07 4.95
CA ILE A 379 -22.36 21.76 3.66
C ILE A 379 -21.14 21.37 2.83
N GLY A 380 -21.36 21.07 1.55
CA GLY A 380 -20.31 20.69 0.61
C GLY A 380 -20.05 19.18 0.52
N MET A 381 -20.73 18.34 1.32
CA MET A 381 -20.62 16.88 1.22
C MET A 381 -21.24 16.27 -0.03
N SER A 382 -22.25 16.92 -0.62
CA SER A 382 -23.03 16.35 -1.72
C SER A 382 -23.59 14.96 -1.34
N LEU A 383 -23.49 13.97 -2.23
CA LEU A 383 -23.92 12.58 -2.02
C LEU A 383 -22.77 11.66 -1.53
N GLU A 384 -21.67 12.23 -1.06
CA GLU A 384 -20.50 11.43 -0.64
C GLU A 384 -20.77 10.69 0.67
N ASP A 385 -20.46 9.39 0.71
CA ASP A 385 -20.66 8.52 1.88
C ASP A 385 -19.42 8.42 2.78
N LEU A 386 -18.24 8.70 2.23
CA LEU A 386 -16.93 8.55 2.88
C LEU A 386 -16.61 7.09 3.30
N GLU A 387 -17.34 6.10 2.77
CA GLU A 387 -17.12 4.66 3.05
C GLU A 387 -16.12 4.02 2.08
N THR A 388 -15.24 4.84 1.51
CA THR A 388 -14.30 4.39 0.47
C THR A 388 -13.34 3.33 0.98
N LEU A 389 -12.89 3.43 2.23
CA LEU A 389 -11.94 2.47 2.77
C LEU A 389 -12.55 1.09 3.01
N GLU A 390 -13.83 1.01 3.38
CA GLU A 390 -14.54 -0.28 3.45
C GLU A 390 -14.56 -1.00 2.10
N ARG A 391 -14.77 -0.25 1.00
CA ARG A 391 -14.70 -0.80 -0.35
C ARG A 391 -13.29 -1.29 -0.69
N VAL A 392 -12.27 -0.49 -0.39
CA VAL A 392 -10.86 -0.85 -0.61
C VAL A 392 -10.47 -2.08 0.21
N PHE A 393 -10.86 -2.16 1.48
CA PHE A 393 -10.55 -3.27 2.36
C PHE A 393 -11.31 -4.54 1.97
N SER A 394 -12.57 -4.42 1.54
CA SER A 394 -13.34 -5.53 0.98
C SER A 394 -12.61 -6.17 -0.20
N ARG A 395 -12.04 -5.36 -1.12
CA ARG A 395 -11.21 -5.86 -2.23
C ARG A 395 -9.90 -6.49 -1.76
N SER A 396 -9.28 -5.95 -0.70
CA SER A 396 -8.03 -6.50 -0.16
C SER A 396 -8.17 -7.92 0.38
N ASN A 397 -9.39 -8.36 0.75
CA ASN A 397 -9.64 -9.73 1.19
C ASN A 397 -9.37 -10.77 0.08
N GLU A 398 -9.31 -10.36 -1.19
CA GLU A 398 -8.86 -11.24 -2.28
C GLU A 398 -7.39 -11.64 -2.16
N LEU A 399 -6.58 -10.91 -1.38
CA LEU A 399 -5.18 -11.25 -1.13
C LEU A 399 -5.03 -12.36 -0.09
N THR A 400 -6.06 -12.59 0.72
CA THR A 400 -6.04 -13.65 1.74
C THR A 400 -6.13 -15.01 1.03
N PRO A 401 -5.16 -15.92 1.21
CA PRO A 401 -5.27 -17.24 0.64
C PRO A 401 -6.50 -17.93 1.22
N ILE A 402 -7.41 -18.34 0.34
CA ILE A 402 -8.44 -19.33 0.67
C ILE A 402 -7.67 -20.65 0.83
N THR A 403 -7.21 -20.93 2.05
CA THR A 403 -6.73 -22.27 2.42
C THR A 403 -7.86 -23.26 2.45
#